data_AF-A0A3C1Z0P0-F1
#
_entry.id   AF-A0A3C1Z0P0-F1
#
_cell.length_a   1.000
_cell.length_b   1.000
_cell.length_c   1.000
_cell.angle_alpha   90.00
_cell.angle_beta   90.00
_cell.angle_gamma   90.00
#
_symmetry.space_group_name_H-M   'P 1'
#
loop_
_entity.id
_entity.type
_entity.pdbx_description
1 polymer ?
#
loop_
_entity_poly.entity_id
_entity_poly.type
_entity_poly.pdbx_seq_one_letter_code
_entity_poly.pdbx_strand_id
1 'polypeptide(L)'
;MTPQARCRCKATGGMLYSPTAPVVRLTAQSDANMDRIIKPYILKRTPDQDQGRKLSLDYAKELNAQQYAAVTAIDGPALVIAGAGSGKTRTLVHRVAYLIDSGVDPSHILLLTFTRKSAEEMLERVGVLIGSRSQRVCGGTFHSVANMLLRRYGRVLGIEPGFTIMDRGDAEDLIALLRVQLGLNEKDKRFPRKGTIAEIYSKCENTLRGLEEIVLDEFSHFADHLEALGKLQRAYRLAKRQRQLLDYDDLLVLLREVLTNDEQTRLTISRQFRYILVDEYQDTNRLQAELIRKLATTHDNVMVVGDDS
;
A
#
# COMPACT_ATOMS: atom_id res chain seq x y z
N MET A 1 0.42 -58.57 8.93
CA MET A 1 -0.38 -57.81 9.90
C MET A 1 0.26 -56.44 10.06
N THR A 2 -0.23 -55.47 9.32
CA THR A 2 0.21 -54.07 9.34
C THR A 2 -0.98 -53.20 9.76
N PRO A 3 -0.75 -52.06 10.43
CA PRO A 3 -1.74 -51.35 11.22
C PRO A 3 -2.43 -50.24 10.41
N GLN A 4 -3.68 -49.88 10.76
CA GLN A 4 -4.25 -48.59 10.36
C GLN A 4 -5.19 -47.99 11.42
N ALA A 5 -4.85 -46.76 11.76
CA ALA A 5 -5.60 -45.64 12.31
C ALA A 5 -7.14 -45.67 12.19
N ARG A 6 -7.80 -45.03 13.17
CA ARG A 6 -8.80 -43.97 12.90
C ARG A 6 -9.18 -43.18 14.15
N CYS A 7 -8.80 -41.91 14.14
CA CYS A 7 -9.46 -40.83 14.87
C CYS A 7 -10.72 -40.43 14.09
N ARG A 8 -11.86 -40.21 14.78
CA ARG A 8 -12.96 -39.35 14.33
C ARG A 8 -13.79 -38.87 15.53
N CYS A 9 -13.68 -37.58 15.80
CA CYS A 9 -14.65 -36.81 16.59
C CYS A 9 -16.00 -36.77 15.86
N LYS A 10 -17.09 -36.86 16.63
CA LYS A 10 -18.40 -36.33 16.24
C LYS A 10 -18.69 -35.08 17.07
N ALA A 11 -19.08 -34.04 16.36
CA ALA A 11 -19.52 -32.74 16.87
C ALA A 11 -20.93 -32.81 17.47
N THR A 12 -21.20 -31.89 18.39
CA THR A 12 -22.45 -31.14 18.67
C THR A 12 -22.10 -30.31 19.92
N GLY A 13 -22.31 -29.01 20.03
CA GLY A 13 -23.21 -28.06 19.40
C GLY A 13 -23.72 -27.17 20.54
N GLY A 14 -23.54 -25.85 20.44
CA GLY A 14 -24.13 -24.90 21.40
C GLY A 14 -23.24 -23.70 21.74
N MET A 15 -23.27 -22.66 20.89
CA MET A 15 -22.82 -21.32 21.25
C MET A 15 -23.85 -20.69 22.21
N LEU A 16 -23.44 -20.38 23.42
CA LEU A 16 -24.09 -19.42 24.30
C LEU A 16 -23.16 -18.22 24.46
N TYR A 17 -23.63 -17.05 24.04
CA TYR A 17 -23.04 -15.76 24.35
C TYR A 17 -23.09 -15.54 25.87
N SER A 18 -21.96 -15.18 26.48
CA SER A 18 -21.91 -14.65 27.85
C SER A 18 -21.03 -13.40 27.88
N PRO A 19 -21.52 -12.23 28.34
CA PRO A 19 -20.76 -11.01 28.43
C PRO A 19 -20.25 -10.78 29.86
N THR A 20 -18.94 -10.78 30.09
CA THR A 20 -18.30 -10.06 31.22
C THR A 20 -16.78 -10.07 31.03
N ALA A 21 -16.19 -8.91 30.76
CA ALA A 21 -14.76 -8.68 30.94
C ALA A 21 -14.45 -8.46 32.43
N PRO A 22 -13.31 -8.93 32.97
CA PRO A 22 -13.00 -8.82 34.39
C PRO A 22 -12.54 -7.39 34.75
N VAL A 23 -13.05 -6.88 35.88
CA VAL A 23 -12.58 -5.64 36.51
C VAL A 23 -11.44 -5.98 37.47
N VAL A 24 -10.25 -5.39 37.25
CA VAL A 24 -9.10 -5.49 38.16
C VAL A 24 -9.19 -4.36 39.18
N ARG A 25 -9.20 -4.70 40.49
CA ARG A 25 -9.02 -3.74 41.59
C ARG A 25 -7.58 -3.80 42.09
N LEU A 26 -6.93 -2.65 42.16
CA LEU A 26 -5.70 -2.45 42.91
C LEU A 26 -5.98 -1.41 44.00
N THR A 27 -5.79 -1.79 45.25
CA THR A 27 -5.71 -0.88 46.40
C THR A 27 -4.27 -0.85 46.88
N ALA A 28 -3.70 0.34 47.02
CA ALA A 28 -2.51 0.56 47.83
C ALA A 28 -2.72 1.81 48.70
N GLN A 29 -2.15 1.72 49.89
CA GLN A 29 -2.45 2.46 51.11
C GLN A 29 -2.02 3.93 51.08
N SER A 30 -2.62 4.66 52.02
CA SER A 30 -2.44 6.05 52.39
C SER A 30 -1.01 6.43 52.76
N ASP A 31 -0.59 7.62 52.34
CA ASP A 31 0.30 8.47 53.11
C ASP A 31 -0.17 9.93 53.05
N ALA A 32 0.11 10.63 54.15
CA ALA A 32 -0.60 11.80 54.62
C ALA A 32 -0.24 13.13 53.93
N ASN A 33 -1.20 14.06 54.04
CA ASN A 33 -1.02 15.50 54.18
C ASN A 33 -0.66 16.31 52.91
N MET A 34 -1.70 16.79 52.22
CA MET A 34 -1.67 18.06 51.48
C MET A 34 -3.11 18.51 51.24
N ASP A 35 -3.63 19.41 52.08
CA ASP A 35 -4.88 20.14 51.81
C ASP A 35 -4.66 21.06 50.60
N ARG A 36 -4.92 20.51 49.41
CA ARG A 36 -5.24 21.30 48.22
C ARG A 36 -6.66 20.94 47.83
N ILE A 37 -7.55 21.93 47.94
CA ILE A 37 -8.90 21.86 47.38
C ILE A 37 -8.75 21.77 45.86
N ILE A 38 -8.62 20.55 45.33
CA ILE A 38 -8.74 20.28 43.90
C ILE A 38 -10.23 20.36 43.62
N LYS A 39 -10.70 21.51 43.11
CA LYS A 39 -12.02 21.57 42.49
C LYS A 39 -11.99 20.60 41.31
N PRO A 40 -12.84 19.55 41.26
CA PRO A 40 -12.90 18.70 40.10
C PRO A 40 -13.32 19.56 38.91
N TYR A 41 -12.41 19.78 37.98
CA TYR A 41 -12.79 20.29 36.66
C TYR A 41 -13.55 19.16 35.98
N ILE A 42 -14.87 19.15 36.17
CA ILE A 42 -15.75 18.38 35.31
C ILE A 42 -15.65 19.09 33.96
N LEU A 43 -14.90 18.51 33.02
CA LEU A 43 -15.08 18.80 31.61
C LEU A 43 -16.54 18.44 31.31
N LYS A 44 -17.43 19.45 31.41
CA LYS A 44 -18.74 19.37 30.81
C LYS A 44 -18.46 19.14 29.33
N ARG A 45 -18.60 17.90 28.87
CA ARG A 45 -18.84 17.65 27.45
C ARG A 45 -19.99 18.58 27.10
N THR A 46 -19.73 19.57 26.26
CA THR A 46 -20.79 20.29 25.58
C THR A 46 -21.69 19.23 24.94
N PRO A 47 -23.03 19.35 24.98
CA PRO A 47 -23.97 18.39 24.38
C PRO A 47 -23.91 18.34 22.83
N ASP A 48 -22.74 18.58 22.25
CA ASP A 48 -22.53 18.84 20.83
C ASP A 48 -21.69 17.73 20.16
N GLN A 49 -21.51 16.57 20.82
CA GLN A 49 -20.74 15.45 20.27
C GLN A 49 -21.57 14.36 19.61
N ASP A 50 -22.87 14.57 19.39
CA ASP A 50 -23.72 13.60 18.68
C ASP A 50 -24.88 14.25 17.91
N GLN A 51 -24.75 15.53 17.55
CA GLN A 51 -25.62 16.17 16.56
C GLN A 51 -24.92 16.07 15.21
N GLY A 52 -25.46 15.22 14.33
CA GLY A 52 -24.86 14.88 13.04
C GLY A 52 -24.22 16.08 12.36
N ARG A 53 -22.89 16.03 12.18
CA ARG A 53 -22.13 17.08 11.50
C ARG A 53 -22.84 17.41 10.19
N LYS A 54 -23.34 18.63 10.08
CA LYS A 54 -23.99 19.10 8.86
C LYS A 54 -22.93 19.14 7.76
N LEU A 55 -23.08 18.27 6.77
CA LEU A 55 -22.23 18.25 5.58
C LEU A 55 -22.29 19.62 4.89
N SER A 56 -21.15 20.07 4.38
CA SER A 56 -21.01 21.31 3.62
C SER A 56 -21.60 21.22 2.21
N LEU A 57 -21.73 20.00 1.67
CA LEU A 57 -22.28 19.71 0.34
C LEU A 57 -23.53 18.82 0.45
N ASP A 58 -24.48 19.03 -0.47
CA ASP A 58 -25.64 18.15 -0.65
C ASP A 58 -25.31 17.03 -1.66
N TYR A 59 -24.53 16.05 -1.22
CA TYR A 59 -24.03 14.97 -2.08
C TYR A 59 -25.14 14.17 -2.78
N ALA A 60 -26.33 14.09 -2.20
CA ALA A 60 -27.46 13.37 -2.80
C ALA A 60 -28.03 14.09 -4.02
N LYS A 61 -27.86 15.42 -4.11
CA LYS A 61 -28.21 16.20 -5.31
C LYS A 61 -27.09 16.22 -6.34
N GLU A 62 -25.84 16.13 -5.89
CA GLU A 62 -24.67 16.17 -6.78
C GLU A 62 -24.36 14.84 -7.47
N LEU A 63 -24.88 13.72 -6.96
CA LEU A 63 -24.54 12.37 -7.43
C LEU A 63 -25.79 11.58 -7.79
N ASN A 64 -25.67 10.67 -8.75
CA ASN A 64 -26.71 9.67 -8.96
C ASN A 64 -26.75 8.67 -7.79
N ALA A 65 -27.82 7.87 -7.71
CA ALA A 65 -28.03 6.95 -6.58
C ALA A 65 -26.88 5.95 -6.36
N GLN A 66 -26.28 5.43 -7.44
CA GLN A 66 -25.18 4.46 -7.35
C GLN A 66 -23.88 5.12 -6.88
N GLN A 67 -23.55 6.30 -7.45
CA GLN A 67 -22.39 7.09 -7.03
C GLN A 67 -22.53 7.55 -5.59
N TYR A 68 -23.72 7.99 -5.18
CA TYR A 68 -24.00 8.40 -3.80
C TYR A 68 -23.82 7.22 -2.84
N ALA A 69 -24.33 6.03 -3.17
CA ALA A 69 -24.14 4.84 -2.36
C ALA A 69 -22.64 4.49 -2.21
N ALA A 70 -21.87 4.52 -3.30
CA ALA A 70 -20.43 4.29 -3.27
C ALA A 70 -19.68 5.35 -2.43
N VAL A 71 -20.05 6.62 -2.57
CA VAL A 71 -19.43 7.73 -1.83
C VAL A 71 -19.72 7.67 -0.33
N THR A 72 -20.91 7.20 0.06
CA THR A 72 -21.35 7.19 1.47
C THR A 72 -21.02 5.90 2.24
N ALA A 73 -20.61 4.83 1.57
CA ALA A 73 -20.21 3.56 2.22
C ALA A 73 -18.84 3.67 2.92
N ILE A 74 -18.71 4.40 4.03
CA ILE A 74 -17.42 4.86 4.63
C ILE A 74 -16.48 3.70 5.02
N ASP A 75 -16.96 2.80 5.87
CA ASP A 75 -16.14 1.74 6.46
C ASP A 75 -16.25 0.43 5.68
N GLY A 76 -15.18 -0.36 5.74
CA GLY A 76 -15.07 -1.66 5.08
C GLY A 76 -14.61 -1.58 3.62
N PRO A 77 -14.42 -2.75 3.00
CA PRO A 77 -13.91 -2.83 1.64
C PRO A 77 -15.03 -2.51 0.64
N ALA A 78 -14.68 -1.76 -0.40
CA ALA A 78 -15.60 -1.41 -1.48
C ALA A 78 -14.94 -1.63 -2.85
N LEU A 79 -15.64 -2.35 -3.72
CA LEU A 79 -15.28 -2.51 -5.14
C LEU A 79 -16.33 -1.79 -5.98
N VAL A 80 -15.91 -0.79 -6.74
CA VAL A 80 -16.78 -0.08 -7.70
C VAL A 80 -16.34 -0.47 -9.10
N ILE A 81 -17.18 -1.28 -9.74
CA ILE A 81 -17.05 -1.64 -11.15
C ILE A 81 -17.84 -0.60 -11.94
N ALA A 82 -17.17 0.12 -12.84
CA ALA A 82 -17.84 1.11 -13.66
C ALA A 82 -17.18 1.23 -15.03
N GLY A 83 -17.99 1.14 -16.10
CA GLY A 83 -17.51 1.26 -17.47
C GLY A 83 -17.02 2.67 -17.83
N ALA A 84 -16.48 2.84 -19.04
CA ALA A 84 -16.05 4.14 -19.54
C ALA A 84 -17.18 5.19 -19.46
N GLY A 85 -16.85 6.42 -19.03
CA GLY A 85 -17.81 7.52 -18.93
C GLY A 85 -18.81 7.47 -17.77
N SER A 86 -18.79 6.42 -16.93
CA SER A 86 -19.66 6.25 -15.76
C SER A 86 -19.38 7.18 -14.57
N GLY A 87 -18.28 7.95 -14.64
CA GLY A 87 -17.85 8.85 -13.57
C GLY A 87 -17.03 8.18 -12.46
N LYS A 88 -16.17 7.19 -12.78
CA LYS A 88 -15.18 6.60 -11.86
C LYS A 88 -14.44 7.67 -11.04
N THR A 89 -13.78 8.58 -11.75
CA THR A 89 -13.05 9.71 -11.15
C THR A 89 -13.94 10.62 -10.32
N ARG A 90 -15.16 10.91 -10.78
CA ARG A 90 -16.13 11.73 -10.03
C ARG A 90 -16.47 11.07 -8.70
N THR A 91 -16.69 9.76 -8.71
CA THR A 91 -17.00 8.96 -7.51
C THR A 91 -15.85 9.01 -6.50
N LEU A 92 -14.60 8.80 -6.94
CA LEU A 92 -13.42 8.89 -6.07
C LEU A 92 -13.22 10.28 -5.48
N VAL A 93 -13.33 11.33 -6.29
CA VAL A 93 -13.21 12.72 -5.85
C VAL A 93 -14.26 13.05 -4.78
N HIS A 94 -15.53 12.73 -5.05
CA HIS A 94 -16.59 12.95 -4.06
C HIS A 94 -16.43 12.08 -2.82
N ARG A 95 -15.86 10.87 -2.95
CA ARG A 95 -15.55 10.01 -1.81
C ARG A 95 -14.54 10.67 -0.87
N VAL A 96 -13.43 11.17 -1.40
CA VAL A 96 -12.42 11.88 -0.60
C VAL A 96 -13.05 13.10 0.07
N ALA A 97 -13.81 13.90 -0.70
CA ALA A 97 -14.51 15.06 -0.17
C ALA A 97 -15.45 14.66 0.98
N TYR A 98 -16.27 13.61 0.79
CA TYR A 98 -17.24 13.14 1.77
C TYR A 98 -16.59 12.63 3.05
N LEU A 99 -15.47 11.90 2.96
CA LEU A 99 -14.71 11.46 4.14
C LEU A 99 -14.27 12.66 4.98
N ILE A 100 -13.67 13.66 4.33
CA ILE A 100 -13.19 14.88 5.01
C ILE A 100 -14.35 15.66 5.59
N ASP A 101 -15.45 15.77 4.85
CA ASP A 101 -16.63 16.51 5.28
C ASP A 101 -17.34 15.85 6.47
N SER A 102 -17.35 14.52 6.49
CA SER A 102 -17.78 13.68 7.61
C SER A 102 -16.84 13.75 8.83
N GLY A 103 -15.67 14.38 8.66
CA GLY A 103 -14.75 14.68 9.76
C GLY A 103 -13.51 13.80 9.85
N VAL A 104 -13.22 13.00 8.82
CA VAL A 104 -11.94 12.29 8.70
C VAL A 104 -10.81 13.30 8.54
N ASP A 105 -9.73 13.12 9.31
CA ASP A 105 -8.52 13.92 9.11
C ASP A 105 -7.94 13.59 7.71
N PRO A 106 -7.70 14.58 6.83
CA PRO A 106 -7.23 14.35 5.47
C PRO A 106 -5.88 13.62 5.40
N SER A 107 -5.02 13.73 6.42
CA SER A 107 -3.76 12.98 6.49
C SER A 107 -3.95 11.47 6.69
N HIS A 108 -5.18 11.05 7.02
CA HIS A 108 -5.58 9.65 7.07
C HIS A 108 -6.08 9.06 5.75
N ILE A 109 -6.06 9.84 4.67
CA ILE A 109 -6.56 9.44 3.36
C ILE A 109 -5.38 9.28 2.39
N LEU A 110 -5.31 8.11 1.76
CA LEU A 110 -4.36 7.78 0.70
C LEU A 110 -5.13 7.57 -0.62
N LEU A 111 -4.81 8.37 -1.64
CA LEU A 111 -5.34 8.24 -2.99
C LEU A 111 -4.24 7.74 -3.95
N LEU A 112 -4.40 6.54 -4.48
CA LEU A 112 -3.48 5.89 -5.40
C LEU A 112 -4.01 5.91 -6.83
N THR A 113 -3.16 6.31 -7.77
CA THR A 113 -3.48 6.39 -9.20
C THR A 113 -2.35 5.81 -10.06
N PHE A 114 -2.60 5.56 -11.34
CA PHE A 114 -1.56 5.09 -12.26
C PHE A 114 -0.65 6.19 -12.79
N THR A 115 -1.19 7.39 -12.99
CA THR A 115 -0.42 8.53 -13.48
C THR A 115 -0.36 9.66 -12.46
N ARG A 116 0.77 10.40 -12.46
CA ARG A 116 0.94 11.59 -11.61
C ARG A 116 -0.11 12.65 -11.94
N LYS A 117 -0.35 12.88 -13.23
CA LYS A 117 -1.36 13.82 -13.73
C LYS A 117 -2.75 13.48 -13.19
N SER A 118 -3.17 12.22 -13.23
CA SER A 118 -4.47 11.79 -12.68
C SER A 118 -4.58 12.07 -11.18
N ALA A 119 -3.51 11.81 -10.41
CA ALA A 119 -3.49 12.10 -8.98
C ALA A 119 -3.61 13.61 -8.71
N GLU A 120 -2.85 14.43 -9.43
CA GLU A 120 -2.89 15.89 -9.32
C GLU A 120 -4.27 16.45 -9.67
N GLU A 121 -4.84 16.04 -10.81
CA GLU A 121 -6.18 16.45 -11.24
C GLU A 121 -7.27 16.03 -10.25
N MET A 122 -7.19 14.83 -9.67
CA MET A 122 -8.15 14.39 -8.65
C MET A 122 -8.04 15.21 -7.37
N LEU A 123 -6.82 15.46 -6.88
CA LEU A 123 -6.60 16.27 -5.67
C LEU A 123 -7.05 17.72 -5.88
N GLU A 124 -6.82 18.30 -7.06
CA GLU A 124 -7.32 19.63 -7.42
C GLU A 124 -8.85 19.68 -7.37
N ARG A 125 -9.53 18.69 -7.97
CA ARG A 125 -11.00 18.60 -7.93
C ARG A 125 -11.53 18.41 -6.50
N VAL A 126 -10.85 17.65 -5.65
CA VAL A 126 -11.19 17.58 -4.22
C VAL A 126 -11.05 18.96 -3.58
N GLY A 127 -9.97 19.68 -3.87
CA GLY A 127 -9.77 21.06 -3.40
C GLY A 127 -10.87 22.04 -3.82
N VAL A 128 -11.42 21.90 -5.03
CA VAL A 128 -12.58 22.68 -5.49
C VAL A 128 -13.83 22.41 -4.65
N LEU A 129 -14.05 21.15 -4.22
CA LEU A 129 -15.24 20.77 -3.45
C LEU A 129 -15.19 21.17 -1.98
N ILE A 130 -14.06 20.97 -1.31
CA ILE A 130 -13.93 21.11 0.16
C ILE A 130 -12.90 22.16 0.61
N GLY A 131 -12.28 22.87 -0.33
CA GLY A 131 -11.31 23.92 -0.08
C GLY A 131 -9.99 23.42 0.51
N SER A 132 -9.33 24.28 1.30
CA SER A 132 -8.01 24.03 1.90
C SER A 132 -7.96 22.82 2.85
N ARG A 133 -9.12 22.30 3.27
CA ARG A 133 -9.24 21.07 4.06
C ARG A 133 -8.63 19.87 3.32
N SER A 134 -8.56 19.87 1.98
CA SER A 134 -8.00 18.75 1.21
C SER A 134 -6.47 18.65 1.20
N GLN A 135 -5.75 19.70 1.61
CA GLN A 135 -4.30 19.84 1.35
C GLN A 135 -3.43 18.75 1.98
N ARG A 136 -3.91 18.06 3.03
CA ARG A 136 -3.16 16.99 3.71
C ARG A 136 -3.47 15.58 3.18
N VAL A 137 -4.36 15.44 2.19
CA VAL A 137 -4.58 14.15 1.52
C VAL A 137 -3.28 13.71 0.85
N CYS A 138 -2.85 12.49 1.14
CA CYS A 138 -1.72 11.90 0.44
C CYS A 138 -2.23 11.33 -0.89
N GLY A 139 -1.89 11.96 -2.02
CA GLY A 139 -2.24 11.45 -3.34
C GLY A 139 -1.02 11.29 -4.24
N GLY A 140 -1.01 10.24 -5.07
CA GLY A 140 0.06 10.01 -6.02
C GLY A 140 0.02 8.62 -6.64
N THR A 141 1.04 8.31 -7.43
CA THR A 141 1.23 6.95 -7.93
C THR A 141 1.81 6.04 -6.87
N PHE A 142 1.69 4.72 -7.06
CA PHE A 142 2.35 3.72 -6.22
C PHE A 142 3.84 4.03 -6.01
N HIS A 143 4.54 4.39 -7.09
CA HIS A 143 5.96 4.74 -7.06
C HIS A 143 6.25 6.04 -6.28
N SER A 144 5.44 7.09 -6.48
CA SER A 144 5.60 8.34 -5.74
C SER A 144 5.39 8.13 -4.23
N VAL A 145 4.37 7.36 -3.86
CA VAL A 145 4.08 7.01 -2.46
C VAL A 145 5.18 6.12 -1.88
N ALA A 146 5.64 5.12 -2.63
CA ALA A 146 6.73 4.25 -2.19
C ALA A 146 8.05 5.00 -1.99
N ASN A 147 8.42 5.91 -2.90
CA ASN A 147 9.56 6.81 -2.73
C ASN A 147 9.44 7.64 -1.45
N MET A 148 8.27 8.25 -1.20
CA MET A 148 8.03 9.05 0.00
C MET A 148 8.13 8.21 1.29
N LEU A 149 7.57 7.00 1.30
CA LEU A 149 7.63 6.09 2.45
C LEU A 149 9.04 5.52 2.67
N LEU A 150 9.76 5.16 1.61
CA LEU A 150 11.13 4.66 1.70
C LEU A 150 12.09 5.74 2.21
N ARG A 151 11.90 7.01 1.84
CA ARG A 151 12.70 8.09 2.42
C ARG A 151 12.46 8.27 3.92
N ARG A 152 11.26 7.94 4.39
CA ARG A 152 10.90 8.06 5.82
C ARG A 152 11.28 6.82 6.64
N TYR A 153 11.05 5.63 6.10
CA TYR A 153 11.11 4.38 6.84
C TYR A 153 12.12 3.37 6.28
N GLY A 154 12.76 3.63 5.14
CA GLY A 154 13.67 2.70 4.46
C GLY A 154 14.94 2.36 5.24
N ARG A 155 15.30 3.15 6.26
CA ARG A 155 16.46 2.87 7.13
C ARG A 155 16.40 1.52 7.83
N VAL A 156 15.21 0.98 8.06
CA VAL A 156 15.06 -0.38 8.64
C VAL A 156 15.66 -1.48 7.74
N LEU A 157 15.84 -1.20 6.44
CA LEU A 157 16.52 -2.07 5.49
C LEU A 157 17.94 -1.57 5.12
N GLY A 158 18.41 -0.50 5.75
CA GLY A 158 19.67 0.17 5.40
C GLY A 158 19.60 1.01 4.11
N ILE A 159 18.40 1.45 3.73
CA ILE A 159 18.19 2.40 2.63
C ILE A 159 18.26 3.81 3.21
N GLU A 160 19.21 4.60 2.72
CA GLU A 160 19.36 5.98 3.19
C GLU A 160 18.36 6.91 2.50
N PRO A 161 17.78 7.91 3.20
CA PRO A 161 16.79 8.83 2.61
C PRO A 161 17.27 9.61 1.39
N GLY A 162 18.58 9.66 1.15
CA GLY A 162 19.23 10.33 0.02
C GLY A 162 19.47 9.43 -1.21
N PHE A 163 18.86 8.24 -1.29
CA PHE A 163 19.04 7.35 -2.44
C PHE A 163 18.67 8.02 -3.78
N THR A 164 19.39 7.62 -4.83
CA THR A 164 19.18 8.07 -6.20
C THR A 164 18.28 7.08 -6.94
N ILE A 165 17.30 7.62 -7.68
CA ILE A 165 16.42 6.82 -8.53
C ILE A 165 17.01 6.79 -9.93
N MET A 166 17.33 5.60 -10.42
CA MET A 166 17.79 5.34 -11.77
C MET A 166 16.61 5.28 -12.73
N ASP A 167 16.77 5.86 -13.91
CA ASP A 167 15.85 5.60 -15.01
C ASP A 167 16.16 4.25 -15.70
N ARG A 168 15.40 3.92 -16.74
CA ARG A 168 15.59 2.67 -17.48
C ARG A 168 16.95 2.62 -18.19
N GLY A 169 17.43 3.73 -18.73
CA GLY A 169 18.73 3.81 -19.40
C GLY A 169 19.87 3.56 -18.43
N ASP A 170 19.83 4.23 -17.27
CA ASP A 170 20.81 4.06 -16.19
C ASP A 170 20.86 2.59 -15.69
N ALA A 171 19.69 1.98 -15.50
CA ALA A 171 19.58 0.58 -15.10
C ALA A 171 20.20 -0.36 -16.14
N GLU A 172 19.87 -0.16 -17.42
CA GLU A 172 20.44 -0.94 -18.53
C GLU A 172 21.96 -0.78 -18.63
N ASP A 173 22.48 0.43 -18.43
CA ASP A 173 23.92 0.71 -18.48
C ASP A 173 24.67 0.09 -17.30
N LEU A 174 24.09 0.10 -16.10
CA LEU A 174 24.65 -0.61 -14.95
C LEU A 174 24.67 -2.13 -15.19
N ILE A 175 23.59 -2.69 -15.75
CA ILE A 175 23.54 -4.10 -16.15
C ILE A 175 24.62 -4.42 -17.18
N ALA A 176 24.80 -3.58 -18.20
CA ALA A 176 25.82 -3.77 -19.23
C ALA A 176 27.24 -3.76 -18.64
N LEU A 177 27.52 -2.81 -17.74
CA LEU A 177 28.80 -2.72 -17.04
C LEU A 177 29.09 -3.99 -16.23
N LEU A 178 28.12 -4.45 -15.43
CA LEU A 178 28.28 -5.66 -14.61
C LEU A 178 28.41 -6.93 -15.46
N ARG A 179 27.70 -6.98 -16.58
CA ARG A 179 27.81 -8.08 -17.56
C ARG A 179 29.24 -8.19 -18.11
N VAL A 180 29.89 -7.06 -18.42
CA VAL A 180 31.31 -7.03 -18.83
C VAL A 180 32.21 -7.54 -17.70
N GLN A 181 32.02 -7.01 -16.47
CA GLN A 181 32.85 -7.35 -15.32
C GLN A 181 32.79 -8.83 -14.94
N LEU A 182 31.66 -9.48 -15.16
CA LEU A 182 31.46 -10.91 -14.92
C LEU A 182 31.94 -11.81 -16.09
N GLY A 183 32.51 -11.24 -17.15
CA GLY A 183 32.98 -12.00 -18.31
C GLY A 183 31.84 -12.54 -19.19
N LEU A 184 30.61 -12.04 -19.05
CA LEU A 184 29.43 -12.54 -19.77
C LEU A 184 29.29 -11.97 -21.20
N ASN A 185 30.40 -11.53 -21.79
CA ASN A 185 30.48 -10.95 -23.13
C ASN A 185 31.25 -11.83 -24.12
N GLU A 186 31.63 -13.05 -23.73
CA GLU A 186 32.38 -13.96 -24.59
C GLU A 186 31.62 -14.28 -25.89
N LYS A 187 32.36 -14.24 -27.00
CA LYS A 187 31.84 -14.13 -28.37
C LYS A 187 31.07 -15.36 -28.88
N ASP A 188 31.13 -16.49 -28.18
CA ASP A 188 30.55 -17.76 -28.62
C ASP A 188 29.17 -18.09 -28.02
N LYS A 189 28.59 -17.20 -27.19
CA LYS A 189 27.25 -17.42 -26.63
C LYS A 189 26.33 -16.22 -26.87
N ARG A 190 25.10 -16.51 -27.31
CA ARG A 190 24.04 -15.55 -27.62
C ARG A 190 23.41 -14.96 -26.34
N PHE A 191 24.23 -14.42 -25.45
CA PHE A 191 23.80 -13.89 -24.15
C PHE A 191 22.86 -12.67 -24.33
N PRO A 192 21.81 -12.52 -23.50
CA PRO A 192 20.78 -11.49 -23.72
C PRO A 192 21.34 -10.07 -23.69
N ARG A 193 20.76 -9.17 -24.48
CA ARG A 193 21.12 -7.74 -24.49
C ARG A 193 20.68 -7.06 -23.18
N LYS A 194 21.32 -5.94 -22.83
CA LYS A 194 21.04 -5.20 -21.57
C LYS A 194 19.54 -4.92 -21.34
N GLY A 195 18.82 -4.46 -22.36
CA GLY A 195 17.37 -4.22 -22.27
C GLY A 195 16.54 -5.47 -22.02
N THR A 196 16.91 -6.60 -22.62
CA THR A 196 16.25 -7.90 -22.37
C THR A 196 16.51 -8.39 -20.95
N ILE A 197 17.74 -8.21 -20.43
CA ILE A 197 18.07 -8.56 -19.05
C ILE A 197 17.27 -7.68 -18.08
N ALA A 198 17.20 -6.38 -18.34
CA ALA A 198 16.41 -5.44 -17.55
C ALA A 198 14.93 -5.84 -17.54
N GLU A 199 14.37 -6.23 -18.68
CA GLU A 199 13.00 -6.73 -18.79
C GLU A 199 12.76 -8.01 -17.99
N ILE A 200 13.66 -9.00 -18.09
CA ILE A 200 13.57 -10.25 -17.32
C ILE A 200 13.56 -9.93 -15.82
N TYR A 201 14.46 -9.06 -15.34
CA TYR A 201 14.53 -8.70 -13.93
C TYR A 201 13.29 -7.93 -13.48
N SER A 202 12.83 -6.96 -14.28
CA SER A 202 11.60 -6.22 -14.00
C SER A 202 10.37 -7.13 -13.90
N LYS A 203 10.26 -8.13 -14.78
CA LYS A 203 9.19 -9.15 -14.71
C LYS A 203 9.28 -9.98 -13.43
N CYS A 204 10.47 -10.40 -13.01
CA CYS A 204 10.65 -11.12 -11.74
C CYS A 204 10.08 -10.32 -10.56
N GLU A 205 10.41 -9.03 -10.48
CA GLU A 205 9.97 -8.15 -9.40
C GLU A 205 8.45 -7.90 -9.45
N ASN A 206 7.91 -7.48 -10.61
CA ASN A 206 6.51 -7.09 -10.76
C ASN A 206 5.52 -8.26 -10.62
N THR A 207 5.95 -9.47 -10.95
CA THR A 207 5.12 -10.68 -10.82
C THR A 207 5.37 -11.47 -9.54
N LEU A 208 6.43 -11.12 -8.78
CA LEU A 208 6.94 -11.87 -7.63
C LEU A 208 7.29 -13.33 -7.98
N ARG A 209 7.79 -13.56 -9.19
CA ARG A 209 8.18 -14.89 -9.72
C ARG A 209 9.70 -15.03 -9.74
N GLY A 210 10.17 -16.28 -9.63
CA GLY A 210 11.60 -16.59 -9.69
C GLY A 210 12.18 -16.38 -11.09
N LEU A 211 13.48 -16.09 -11.16
CA LEU A 211 14.19 -15.92 -12.43
C LEU A 211 14.05 -17.14 -13.34
N GLU A 212 14.15 -18.34 -12.78
CA GLU A 212 13.99 -19.60 -13.51
C GLU A 212 12.62 -19.70 -14.17
N GLU A 213 11.56 -19.41 -13.42
CA GLU A 213 10.18 -19.46 -13.88
C GLU A 213 9.94 -18.49 -15.05
N ILE A 214 10.35 -17.22 -14.89
CA ILE A 214 10.20 -16.19 -15.93
C ILE A 214 10.97 -16.58 -17.20
N VAL A 215 12.21 -17.05 -17.06
CA VAL A 215 13.03 -17.39 -18.20
C VAL A 215 12.49 -18.61 -18.94
N LEU A 216 12.06 -19.66 -18.24
CA LEU A 216 11.52 -20.86 -18.89
C LEU A 216 10.20 -20.60 -19.63
N ASP A 217 9.33 -19.75 -19.09
CA ASP A 217 8.02 -19.49 -19.68
C ASP A 217 8.06 -18.50 -20.84
N GLU A 218 8.80 -17.39 -20.70
CA GLU A 218 8.71 -16.25 -21.62
C GLU A 218 9.99 -16.03 -22.42
N PHE A 219 11.13 -16.53 -21.95
CA PHE A 219 12.45 -16.31 -22.53
C PHE A 219 13.25 -17.61 -22.70
N SER A 220 12.56 -18.70 -23.06
CA SER A 220 13.09 -20.07 -23.02
C SER A 220 14.39 -20.27 -23.80
N HIS A 221 14.63 -19.46 -24.81
CA HIS A 221 15.86 -19.43 -25.62
C HIS A 221 17.09 -18.94 -24.83
N PHE A 222 16.92 -18.47 -23.58
CA PHE A 222 17.98 -18.12 -22.64
C PHE A 222 18.06 -19.08 -21.44
N ALA A 223 17.39 -20.23 -21.47
CA ALA A 223 17.43 -21.23 -20.40
C ALA A 223 18.87 -21.68 -20.07
N ASP A 224 19.73 -21.86 -21.08
CA ASP A 224 21.16 -22.20 -20.92
C ASP A 224 21.99 -21.10 -20.22
N HIS A 225 21.40 -19.93 -20.01
CA HIS A 225 22.03 -18.78 -19.37
C HIS A 225 21.49 -18.50 -17.96
N LEU A 226 20.60 -19.34 -17.42
CA LEU A 226 19.98 -19.16 -16.09
C LEU A 226 20.99 -18.90 -14.98
N GLU A 227 22.04 -19.71 -14.89
CA GLU A 227 23.05 -19.54 -13.84
C GLU A 227 23.79 -18.20 -13.95
N ALA A 228 24.16 -17.81 -15.17
CA ALA A 228 24.82 -16.55 -15.47
C ALA A 228 23.90 -15.35 -15.22
N LEU A 229 22.63 -15.43 -15.62
CA LEU A 229 21.61 -14.42 -15.35
C LEU A 229 21.37 -14.27 -13.84
N GLY A 230 21.36 -15.36 -13.08
CA GLY A 230 21.23 -15.31 -11.63
C GLY A 230 22.45 -14.70 -10.93
N LYS A 231 23.66 -15.00 -11.42
CA LYS A 231 24.90 -14.35 -10.95
C LYS A 231 24.87 -12.84 -11.21
N LEU A 232 24.47 -12.43 -12.42
CA LEU A 232 24.35 -11.03 -12.80
C LEU A 232 23.26 -10.31 -11.99
N GLN A 233 22.11 -10.95 -11.71
CA GLN A 233 21.03 -10.36 -10.92
C GLN A 233 21.49 -10.05 -9.49
N ARG A 234 22.22 -10.99 -8.87
CA ARG A 234 22.81 -10.77 -7.54
C ARG A 234 23.84 -9.65 -7.53
N ALA A 235 24.71 -9.61 -8.55
CA ALA A 235 25.68 -8.51 -8.70
C ALA A 235 24.99 -7.16 -8.90
N TYR A 236 23.90 -7.12 -9.69
CA TYR A 236 23.09 -5.93 -9.92
C TYR A 236 22.46 -5.40 -8.63
N ARG A 237 21.77 -6.25 -7.87
CA ARG A 237 21.20 -5.88 -6.56
C ARG A 237 22.26 -5.41 -5.57
N LEU A 238 23.42 -6.07 -5.53
CA LEU A 238 24.52 -5.68 -4.65
C LEU A 238 25.11 -4.31 -5.03
N ALA A 239 25.37 -4.08 -6.32
CA ALA A 239 25.90 -2.81 -6.82
C ALA A 239 24.95 -1.64 -6.53
N LYS A 240 23.64 -1.85 -6.74
CA LYS A 240 22.59 -0.90 -6.38
C LYS A 240 22.64 -0.53 -4.90
N ARG A 241 22.64 -1.53 -4.02
CA ARG A 241 22.68 -1.34 -2.57
C ARG A 241 23.94 -0.60 -2.09
N GLN A 242 25.12 -0.98 -2.57
CA GLN A 242 26.39 -0.35 -2.18
C GLN A 242 26.45 1.13 -2.55
N ARG A 243 25.77 1.53 -3.63
CA ARG A 243 25.77 2.90 -4.15
C ARG A 243 24.51 3.69 -3.79
N GLN A 244 23.61 3.14 -2.97
CA GLN A 244 22.31 3.73 -2.65
C GLN A 244 21.52 4.12 -3.93
N LEU A 245 21.54 3.23 -4.91
CA LEU A 245 20.79 3.37 -6.16
C LEU A 245 19.57 2.45 -6.12
N LEU A 246 18.42 2.99 -6.49
CA LEU A 246 17.18 2.24 -6.67
C LEU A 246 16.67 2.48 -8.08
N ASP A 247 16.12 1.47 -8.75
CA ASP A 247 15.30 1.66 -9.94
C ASP A 247 13.80 1.77 -9.57
N TYR A 248 12.93 1.91 -10.57
CA TYR A 248 11.49 2.05 -10.32
C TYR A 248 10.87 0.81 -9.66
N ASP A 249 11.29 -0.39 -10.07
CA ASP A 249 10.76 -1.64 -9.52
C ASP A 249 11.18 -1.81 -8.05
N ASP A 250 12.43 -1.43 -7.71
CA ASP A 250 12.93 -1.45 -6.33
C ASP A 250 12.05 -0.65 -5.37
N LEU A 251 11.45 0.48 -5.81
CA LEU A 251 10.61 1.28 -4.93
C LEU A 251 9.46 0.45 -4.34
N LEU A 252 8.82 -0.36 -5.18
CA LEU A 252 7.67 -1.17 -4.76
C LEU A 252 8.14 -2.41 -3.98
N VAL A 253 9.19 -3.08 -4.45
CA VAL A 253 9.74 -4.28 -3.81
C VAL A 253 10.27 -3.96 -2.42
N LEU A 254 11.07 -2.90 -2.28
CA LEU A 254 11.66 -2.51 -1.01
C LEU A 254 10.60 -1.97 -0.04
N LEU A 255 9.58 -1.24 -0.52
CA LEU A 255 8.45 -0.86 0.34
C LEU A 255 7.74 -2.11 0.87
N ARG A 256 7.49 -3.11 0.01
CA ARG A 256 6.89 -4.38 0.42
C ARG A 256 7.75 -5.07 1.46
N GLU A 257 9.07 -5.09 1.30
CA GLU A 257 10.01 -5.65 2.28
C GLU A 257 9.95 -4.90 3.61
N VAL A 258 9.94 -3.56 3.61
CA VAL A 258 9.78 -2.74 4.83
C VAL A 258 8.51 -3.14 5.56
N LEU A 259 7.38 -3.18 4.84
CA LEU A 259 6.08 -3.53 5.41
C LEU A 259 6.01 -5.00 5.85
N THR A 260 6.83 -5.89 5.31
CA THR A 260 6.83 -7.31 5.69
C THR A 260 7.68 -7.55 6.92
N ASN A 261 8.89 -6.99 6.92
CA ASN A 261 9.93 -7.32 7.90
C ASN A 261 9.88 -6.44 9.15
N ASP A 262 9.30 -5.23 9.07
CA ASP A 262 9.14 -4.35 10.22
C ASP A 262 7.66 -4.11 10.54
N GLU A 263 7.15 -4.87 11.51
CA GLU A 263 5.77 -4.78 11.97
C GLU A 263 5.43 -3.40 12.53
N GLN A 264 6.35 -2.76 13.26
CA GLN A 264 6.10 -1.46 13.87
C GLN A 264 5.87 -0.38 12.80
N THR A 265 6.72 -0.35 11.76
CA THR A 265 6.51 0.54 10.61
C THR A 265 5.21 0.21 9.88
N ARG A 266 4.92 -1.08 9.61
CA ARG A 266 3.67 -1.49 8.96
C ARG A 266 2.43 -0.98 9.71
N LEU A 267 2.38 -1.18 11.02
CA LEU A 267 1.27 -0.73 11.86
C LEU A 267 1.18 0.80 11.93
N THR A 268 2.32 1.49 11.95
CA THR A 268 2.37 2.97 11.94
C THR A 268 1.80 3.52 10.64
N ILE A 269 2.27 3.00 9.50
CA ILE A 269 1.80 3.43 8.17
C ILE A 269 0.32 3.08 8.00
N SER A 270 -0.11 1.90 8.42
CA SER A 270 -1.51 1.48 8.29
C SER A 270 -2.46 2.34 9.13
N ARG A 271 -2.10 2.65 10.38
CA ARG A 271 -2.89 3.60 11.20
C ARG A 271 -2.86 5.02 10.63
N GLN A 272 -1.74 5.40 9.99
CA GLN A 272 -1.67 6.66 9.28
C GLN A 272 -2.66 6.65 8.10
N PHE A 273 -2.64 5.68 7.20
CA PHE A 273 -3.53 5.67 6.02
C PHE A 273 -4.80 4.84 6.25
N ARG A 274 -5.66 5.32 7.16
CA ARG A 274 -6.91 4.64 7.52
C ARG A 274 -7.88 4.44 6.35
N TYR A 275 -7.86 5.29 5.33
CA TYR A 275 -8.70 5.13 4.14
C TYR A 275 -7.82 5.12 2.89
N ILE A 276 -7.86 4.01 2.15
CA ILE A 276 -7.08 3.83 0.92
C ILE A 276 -8.04 3.78 -0.25
N LEU A 277 -7.86 4.67 -1.21
CA LEU A 277 -8.62 4.75 -2.44
C LEU A 277 -7.70 4.46 -3.61
N VAL A 278 -8.11 3.57 -4.51
CA VAL A 278 -7.31 3.17 -5.68
C VAL A 278 -8.12 3.37 -6.94
N ASP A 279 -7.58 4.13 -7.88
CA ASP A 279 -8.13 4.32 -9.22
C ASP A 279 -7.51 3.33 -10.22
N GLU A 280 -8.24 3.04 -11.30
CA GLU A 280 -7.87 2.11 -12.38
C GLU A 280 -7.33 0.77 -11.86
N TYR A 281 -8.05 0.15 -10.93
CA TYR A 281 -7.60 -1.06 -10.25
C TYR A 281 -7.36 -2.25 -11.19
N GLN A 282 -7.99 -2.28 -12.37
CA GLN A 282 -7.76 -3.30 -13.40
C GLN A 282 -6.30 -3.33 -13.91
N ASP A 283 -5.57 -2.22 -13.81
CA ASP A 283 -4.16 -2.14 -14.22
C ASP A 283 -3.19 -2.59 -13.10
N THR A 284 -3.71 -3.01 -11.94
CA THR A 284 -2.92 -3.35 -10.74
C THR A 284 -2.26 -4.72 -10.87
N ASN A 285 -0.93 -4.78 -10.70
CA ASN A 285 -0.19 -6.03 -10.67
C ASN A 285 -0.21 -6.70 -9.27
N ARG A 286 0.30 -7.93 -9.19
CA ARG A 286 0.33 -8.71 -7.94
C ARG A 286 1.08 -8.00 -6.81
N LEU A 287 2.21 -7.37 -7.11
CA LEU A 287 3.02 -6.63 -6.15
C LEU A 287 2.24 -5.43 -5.56
N GLN A 288 1.60 -4.64 -6.41
CA GLN A 288 0.78 -3.50 -5.99
C GLN A 288 -0.43 -3.94 -5.16
N ALA A 289 -1.10 -5.04 -5.53
CA ALA A 289 -2.20 -5.60 -4.74
C ALA A 289 -1.72 -6.07 -3.35
N GLU A 290 -0.54 -6.67 -3.25
CA GLU A 290 0.04 -7.06 -1.96
C GLU A 290 0.41 -5.83 -1.11
N LEU A 291 0.93 -4.77 -1.74
CA LEU A 291 1.20 -3.49 -1.06
C LEU A 291 -0.07 -2.88 -0.46
N ILE A 292 -1.17 -2.82 -1.20
CA ILE A 292 -2.45 -2.30 -0.70
C ILE A 292 -2.88 -3.07 0.55
N ARG A 293 -2.85 -4.41 0.52
CA ARG A 293 -3.19 -5.25 1.67
C ARG A 293 -2.29 -4.98 2.88
N LYS A 294 -0.98 -4.81 2.67
CA LYS A 294 -0.04 -4.51 3.75
C LYS A 294 -0.25 -3.10 4.33
N LEU A 295 -0.54 -2.11 3.48
CA LEU A 295 -0.89 -0.76 3.92
C LEU A 295 -2.20 -0.75 4.72
N ALA A 296 -3.13 -1.65 4.42
CA ALA A 296 -4.40 -1.80 5.13
C ALA A 296 -4.36 -2.81 6.30
N THR A 297 -3.21 -3.20 6.84
CA THR A 297 -3.17 -4.30 7.85
C THR A 297 -3.99 -4.06 9.14
N THR A 298 -4.32 -2.81 9.48
CA THR A 298 -5.10 -2.49 10.68
C THR A 298 -6.59 -2.21 10.44
N HIS A 299 -7.06 -2.27 9.18
CA HIS A 299 -8.45 -1.95 8.81
C HIS A 299 -8.78 -2.47 7.40
N ASP A 300 -10.06 -2.67 7.08
CA ASP A 300 -10.46 -3.07 5.72
C ASP A 300 -10.98 -1.90 4.87
N ASN A 301 -10.74 -0.66 5.28
CA ASN A 301 -11.20 0.58 4.64
C ASN A 301 -10.46 0.88 3.32
N VAL A 302 -10.61 -0.01 2.35
CA VAL A 302 -10.04 0.07 1.00
C VAL A 302 -11.17 0.18 0.00
N MET A 303 -11.19 1.26 -0.78
CA MET A 303 -12.08 1.42 -1.91
C MET A 303 -11.26 1.34 -3.19
N VAL A 304 -11.62 0.43 -4.09
CA VAL A 304 -11.01 0.31 -5.41
C VAL A 304 -12.04 0.59 -6.49
N VAL A 305 -11.64 1.30 -7.53
CA VAL A 305 -12.47 1.61 -8.69
C VAL A 305 -11.76 1.11 -9.94
N GLY A 306 -12.50 0.41 -10.80
CA GLY A 306 -11.98 -0.12 -12.05
C GLY A 306 -13.09 -0.49 -13.02
N ASP A 307 -12.70 -1.02 -14.18
CA ASP A 307 -13.64 -1.66 -15.11
C ASP A 307 -13.36 -3.16 -15.25
N ASP A 308 -14.34 -3.88 -15.82
CA ASP A 308 -14.30 -5.34 -16.05
C ASP A 308 -13.75 -5.69 -17.45
N SER A 309 -12.96 -4.80 -18.06
CA SER A 309 -12.48 -4.94 -19.45
C SER A 309 -11.46 -6.07 -19.62
#